data_AF-A0A2T4TTG9-F1
#
_entry.id   AF-A0A2T4TTG9-F1
#
_cell.length_a   1.000
_cell.length_b   1.000
_cell.length_c   1.000
_cell.angle_alpha   90.00
_cell.angle_beta   90.00
_cell.angle_gamma   90.00
#
_symmetry.space_group_name_H-M   'P 1'
#
loop_
_entity.id
_entity.type
_entity.pdbx_description
1 polymer ?
#
loop_
_entity_poly.entity_id
_entity_poly.type
_entity_poly.pdbx_seq_one_letter_code
_entity_poly.pdbx_strand_id
1 'polypeptide(L)'
;MRIPITLCLMLCLSVSPTEARIPQKKAIPSYQWRGLMIDVSRHFFSLDFLRKQIDLCSRYHINKLHLHLTDNGGWRLEIHQYPELTQIGAWRSEEDWGKWWIDGQRDYTHQGAPGAYGGYYTQEEMRQLVKYAARKGIEIIPEIEMPGHSDEVLATYPELGCVDETTGKVNLSSDLCPSNPATFTFLTNVLREVMRIFPSQYIHIGGDEAEMNAWKSCRNCQSYMHAHHIKEVSGLQTLLIDRIDSFLTANGRSLIGWDELCTLSPAPSSIKGNPKTIMVWRDSKYARLAIQQGFNVIMAPNRYCYINNLQDAPELRVSERTNYLPLKQVYSFNPIQGLTPAEASHVLGIEAAVWTEQIETPQEAERAIFPRLLAIAKIGMESKPKPYKEFRDYALKEVDKLRAEGVNAFDLSKEKGDRPESLLPVSHLATTAKATYNKPYSPRYEAQGTATLTDGQRGGWTHADQRWQGFIGSDGYCMDITLDLGEEQRFESVQMDFIQNAGAWIFLPEELVISVSDDGGSFKQIYRSHQEKITKRYLNFVCLGYQGSPQKARYIRIQAKSQGQGDWVFTDEIIVR
;
A
#
# COMPACT_ATOMS: atom_id res chain seq x y z
N MET A 1 -55.05 -19.94 3.47
CA MET A 1 -55.93 -19.13 2.61
C MET A 1 -55.94 -17.69 3.15
N ARG A 2 -55.47 -16.72 2.34
CA ARG A 2 -55.69 -15.25 2.36
C ARG A 2 -55.15 -14.34 3.51
N ILE A 3 -54.09 -13.59 3.15
CA ILE A 3 -53.88 -12.10 3.13
C ILE A 3 -54.63 -11.21 4.17
N PRO A 4 -53.94 -10.26 4.85
CA PRO A 4 -54.54 -9.26 5.74
C PRO A 4 -54.94 -7.95 5.04
N ILE A 5 -55.98 -7.32 5.60
CA ILE A 5 -56.66 -6.12 5.11
C ILE A 5 -55.90 -4.83 5.48
N THR A 6 -55.93 -3.92 4.53
CA THR A 6 -55.31 -2.60 4.42
C THR A 6 -56.17 -1.50 5.04
N LEU A 7 -55.52 -0.37 5.40
CA LEU A 7 -56.01 1.02 5.29
C LEU A 7 -57.25 1.44 6.13
N CYS A 8 -57.05 2.36 7.08
CA CYS A 8 -57.94 3.51 7.23
C CYS A 8 -57.30 4.59 8.11
N LEU A 9 -56.91 5.72 7.52
CA LEU A 9 -57.21 7.08 7.99
C LEU A 9 -56.52 8.09 7.06
N MET A 10 -57.28 8.54 6.06
CA MET A 10 -57.04 9.73 5.26
C MET A 10 -58.33 10.56 5.25
N LEU A 11 -58.18 11.88 5.05
CA LEU A 11 -59.16 12.98 5.00
C LEU A 11 -59.18 13.78 6.32
N CYS A 12 -58.87 15.07 6.38
CA CYS A 12 -58.76 16.12 5.37
C CYS A 12 -57.70 17.12 5.83
N LEU A 13 -56.89 17.66 4.91
CA LEU A 13 -56.63 19.09 4.77
C LEU A 13 -55.85 19.31 3.46
N SER A 14 -56.46 20.11 2.61
CA SER A 14 -56.05 20.49 1.26
C SER A 14 -54.78 21.34 1.26
N VAL A 15 -53.69 20.82 0.68
CA VAL A 15 -52.58 21.62 0.14
C VAL A 15 -52.05 20.92 -1.13
N SER A 16 -51.72 21.72 -2.14
CA SER A 16 -51.29 21.39 -3.51
C SER A 16 -50.26 20.24 -3.68
N PRO A 17 -50.25 19.53 -4.82
CA PRO A 17 -49.29 18.47 -5.11
C PRO A 17 -47.94 19.07 -5.56
N THR A 18 -47.11 19.47 -4.61
CA THR A 18 -45.67 19.56 -4.84
C THR A 18 -45.04 18.28 -4.33
N GLU A 19 -44.44 17.52 -5.26
CA GLU A 19 -43.62 16.31 -5.09
C GLU A 19 -43.22 16.00 -3.64
N ALA A 20 -44.07 15.25 -2.94
CA ALA A 20 -43.67 14.58 -1.72
C ALA A 20 -42.64 13.51 -2.11
N ARG A 21 -41.35 13.86 -2.03
CA ARG A 21 -40.25 12.88 -2.09
C ARG A 21 -40.50 11.86 -1.00
N ILE A 22 -40.90 10.66 -1.40
CA ILE A 22 -40.92 9.48 -0.54
C ILE A 22 -39.50 9.39 0.06
N PRO A 23 -39.33 9.43 1.39
CA PRO A 23 -38.01 9.29 1.97
C PRO A 23 -37.41 7.96 1.51
N GLN A 24 -36.37 8.04 0.69
CA GLN A 24 -35.60 6.88 0.27
C GLN A 24 -35.17 6.13 1.53
N LYS A 25 -35.50 4.83 1.60
CA LYS A 25 -35.01 3.94 2.64
C LYS A 25 -33.50 4.15 2.76
N LYS A 26 -33.00 4.65 3.90
CA LYS A 26 -31.56 4.83 4.12
C LYS A 26 -30.87 3.52 3.78
N ALA A 27 -30.04 3.51 2.73
CA ALA A 27 -29.27 2.34 2.36
C ALA A 27 -28.36 1.97 3.52
N ILE A 28 -28.43 0.72 3.98
CA ILE A 28 -27.54 0.20 5.02
C ILE A 28 -26.20 -0.11 4.35
N PRO A 29 -25.08 0.47 4.81
CA PRO A 29 -23.76 0.19 4.24
C PRO A 29 -23.39 -1.27 4.46
N SER A 30 -22.62 -1.85 3.53
CA SER A 30 -22.14 -3.24 3.66
C SER A 30 -21.06 -3.37 4.73
N TYR A 31 -20.29 -2.30 4.95
CA TYR A 31 -19.24 -2.24 5.95
C TYR A 31 -19.41 -1.03 6.85
N GLN A 32 -19.09 -1.18 8.14
CA GLN A 32 -19.20 -0.11 9.11
C GLN A 32 -18.04 0.89 8.99
N TRP A 33 -16.86 0.40 8.57
CA TRP A 33 -15.66 1.19 8.31
C TRP A 33 -15.52 1.49 6.82
N ARG A 34 -15.54 2.77 6.45
CA ARG A 34 -15.29 3.25 5.08
C ARG A 34 -14.36 4.44 5.21
N GLY A 35 -13.07 4.18 5.02
CA GLY A 35 -12.01 5.10 5.41
C GLY A 35 -11.22 5.71 4.26
N LEU A 36 -10.69 6.89 4.53
CA LEU A 36 -9.60 7.52 3.80
C LEU A 36 -8.52 7.89 4.82
N MET A 37 -7.31 7.38 4.62
CA MET A 37 -6.11 7.83 5.31
C MET A 37 -5.38 8.86 4.46
N ILE A 38 -4.96 9.96 5.10
CA ILE A 38 -4.09 10.98 4.50
C ILE A 38 -2.85 11.11 5.37
N ASP A 39 -1.70 10.83 4.76
CA ASP A 39 -0.38 11.19 5.28
C ASP A 39 -0.20 12.71 5.20
N VAL A 40 -0.06 13.33 6.36
CA VAL A 40 0.25 14.75 6.50
C VAL A 40 1.65 14.96 7.08
N SER A 41 2.39 13.86 7.30
CA SER A 41 3.75 13.83 7.80
C SER A 41 4.74 14.09 6.67
N ARG A 42 4.74 13.30 5.59
CA ARG A 42 5.78 13.44 4.53
C ARG A 42 5.69 14.80 3.83
N HIS A 43 4.47 15.24 3.49
CA HIS A 43 4.18 16.63 3.13
C HIS A 43 2.99 17.16 3.94
N PHE A 44 3.10 18.41 4.39
CA PHE A 44 2.08 19.03 5.23
C PHE A 44 0.93 19.58 4.39
N PHE A 45 -0.32 19.34 4.83
CA PHE A 45 -1.52 19.86 4.18
C PHE A 45 -2.27 20.85 5.08
N SER A 46 -2.85 21.89 4.50
CA SER A 46 -3.57 22.89 5.29
C SER A 46 -4.91 22.36 5.84
N LEU A 47 -5.41 23.00 6.91
CA LEU A 47 -6.75 22.70 7.45
C LEU A 47 -7.86 22.92 6.41
N ASP A 48 -7.69 23.86 5.49
CA ASP A 48 -8.67 24.12 4.43
C ASP A 48 -8.72 22.96 3.43
N PHE A 49 -7.57 22.39 3.08
CA PHE A 49 -7.52 21.15 2.32
C PHE A 49 -8.23 20.02 3.07
N LEU A 50 -7.94 19.80 4.35
CA LEU A 50 -8.58 18.75 5.15
C LEU A 50 -10.09 18.95 5.27
N ARG A 51 -10.58 20.19 5.45
CA ARG A 51 -12.02 20.51 5.45
C ARG A 51 -12.67 20.16 4.11
N LYS A 52 -12.02 20.49 2.99
CA LYS A 52 -12.48 20.12 1.65
C LYS A 52 -12.57 18.60 1.48
N GLN A 53 -11.57 17.85 1.96
CA GLN A 53 -11.62 16.38 1.93
C GLN A 53 -12.73 15.81 2.81
N ILE A 54 -12.97 16.37 4.01
CA ILE A 54 -14.09 15.97 4.89
C ILE A 54 -15.44 16.13 4.18
N ASP A 55 -15.64 17.25 3.46
CA ASP A 55 -16.87 17.49 2.71
C ASP A 55 -17.09 16.47 1.59
N LEU A 56 -16.03 16.13 0.86
CA LEU A 56 -16.08 15.13 -0.21
C LEU A 56 -16.25 13.71 0.33
N CYS A 57 -15.57 13.35 1.43
CA CYS A 57 -15.77 12.09 2.13
C CYS A 57 -17.24 11.91 2.56
N SER A 58 -17.82 12.94 3.17
CA SER A 58 -19.22 12.94 3.60
C SER A 58 -20.18 12.75 2.42
N ARG A 59 -19.93 13.47 1.31
CA ARG A 59 -20.71 13.37 0.07
C ARG A 59 -20.73 11.94 -0.50
N TYR A 60 -19.60 11.23 -0.43
CA TYR A 60 -19.47 9.88 -0.96
C TYR A 60 -19.58 8.77 0.11
N HIS A 61 -20.16 9.08 1.27
CA HIS A 61 -20.44 8.12 2.34
C HIS A 61 -19.21 7.45 2.97
N ILE A 62 -18.02 8.00 2.78
CA ILE A 62 -16.86 7.71 3.65
C ILE A 62 -17.21 8.23 5.04
N ASN A 63 -16.82 7.52 6.10
CA ASN A 63 -17.13 7.90 7.48
C ASN A 63 -15.92 7.96 8.42
N LYS A 64 -14.75 7.53 7.96
CA LYS A 64 -13.50 7.65 8.70
C LYS A 64 -12.52 8.51 7.92
N LEU A 65 -11.96 9.51 8.57
CA LEU A 65 -10.76 10.20 8.09
C LEU A 65 -9.62 9.83 9.03
N HIS A 66 -8.74 8.98 8.56
CA HIS A 66 -7.54 8.58 9.27
C HIS A 66 -6.43 9.59 8.96
N LEU A 67 -5.89 10.25 9.99
CA LEU A 67 -4.80 11.21 9.85
C LEU A 67 -3.51 10.60 10.38
N HIS A 68 -2.59 10.32 9.46
CA HIS A 68 -1.23 9.91 9.76
C HIS A 68 -0.40 11.16 10.10
N LEU A 69 -0.36 11.48 11.40
CA LEU A 69 0.09 12.79 11.93
C LEU A 69 1.59 12.84 12.22
N THR A 70 2.28 11.71 12.23
CA THR A 70 3.67 11.61 12.67
C THR A 70 4.37 10.54 11.85
N ASP A 71 5.57 10.84 11.38
CA ASP A 71 6.50 9.92 10.72
C ASP A 71 7.85 10.65 10.64
N ASN A 72 8.87 9.99 10.10
CA ASN A 72 10.16 10.59 9.76
C ASN A 72 10.03 11.88 8.91
N GLY A 73 8.94 12.08 8.15
CA GLY A 73 8.75 13.34 7.42
C GLY A 73 8.53 14.57 8.32
N GLY A 74 8.01 14.35 9.52
CA GLY A 74 7.90 15.34 10.58
C GLY A 74 6.65 15.19 11.45
N TRP A 75 6.70 15.78 12.63
CA TRP A 75 5.66 15.71 13.64
C TRP A 75 4.61 16.82 13.47
N ARG A 76 3.32 16.47 13.33
CA ARG A 76 2.30 17.43 12.88
C ARG A 76 1.30 17.90 13.93
N LEU A 77 1.41 17.48 15.19
CA LEU A 77 0.44 17.82 16.23
C LEU A 77 1.08 18.52 17.43
N GLU A 78 0.57 19.67 17.85
CA GLU A 78 1.05 20.30 19.08
C GLU A 78 0.82 19.42 20.32
N ILE A 79 1.90 19.14 21.06
CA ILE A 79 1.86 18.49 22.39
C ILE A 79 2.47 19.47 23.39
N HIS A 80 1.66 19.99 24.30
CA HIS A 80 2.11 21.07 25.19
C HIS A 80 3.24 20.62 26.11
N GLN A 81 3.23 19.36 26.54
CA GLN A 81 4.29 18.81 27.37
C GLN A 81 5.63 18.61 26.62
N TYR A 82 5.60 18.52 25.29
CA TYR A 82 6.78 18.26 24.45
C TYR A 82 6.84 19.26 23.27
N PRO A 83 7.12 20.55 23.55
CA PRO A 83 7.03 21.60 22.54
C PRO A 83 8.05 21.43 21.40
N GLU A 84 9.20 20.80 21.66
CA GLU A 84 10.25 20.61 20.66
C GLU A 84 9.80 19.73 19.48
N LEU A 85 8.80 18.85 19.68
CA LEU A 85 8.19 18.08 18.60
C LEU A 85 7.69 19.00 17.47
N THR A 86 7.18 20.19 17.80
CA THR A 86 6.69 21.16 16.80
C THR A 86 7.65 22.30 16.51
N GLN A 87 8.58 22.61 17.42
CA GLN A 87 9.60 23.64 17.20
C GLN A 87 10.74 23.14 16.30
N ILE A 88 11.01 21.83 16.33
CA ILE A 88 12.09 21.18 15.58
C ILE A 88 11.53 19.99 14.77
N GLY A 89 10.89 19.02 15.41
CA GLY A 89 10.46 17.77 14.77
C GLY A 89 9.44 17.96 13.63
N ALA A 90 8.80 19.12 13.54
CA ALA A 90 7.90 19.48 12.45
C ALA A 90 8.62 20.08 11.22
N TRP A 91 9.93 20.30 11.26
CA TRP A 91 10.65 21.07 10.24
C TRP A 91 11.91 20.36 9.76
N ARG A 92 12.02 20.19 8.45
CA ARG A 92 13.17 19.60 7.75
C ARG A 92 13.94 20.68 7.00
N SER A 93 15.24 20.45 6.83
CA SER A 93 16.17 21.39 6.19
C SER A 93 16.03 21.50 4.66
N GLU A 94 15.32 20.56 4.05
CA GLU A 94 15.13 20.43 2.60
C GLU A 94 13.70 19.99 2.29
N GLU A 95 13.04 20.72 1.37
CA GLU A 95 11.63 20.54 0.96
C GLU A 95 11.45 19.35 0.01
N ASP A 96 12.43 19.06 -0.83
CA ASP A 96 12.37 17.92 -1.75
C ASP A 96 12.60 16.61 -0.98
N TRP A 97 11.60 15.72 -0.98
CA TRP A 97 11.67 14.45 -0.25
C TRP A 97 12.85 13.58 -0.71
N GLY A 98 13.12 13.52 -2.02
CA GLY A 98 14.20 12.73 -2.58
C GLY A 98 15.56 13.24 -2.11
N LYS A 99 15.79 14.55 -2.17
CA LYS A 99 17.03 15.16 -1.69
C LYS A 99 17.22 15.03 -0.19
N TRP A 100 16.14 15.09 0.59
CA TRP A 100 16.22 14.99 2.05
C TRP A 100 16.39 13.53 2.53
N TRP A 101 15.59 12.60 1.98
CA TRP A 101 15.52 11.19 2.41
C TRP A 101 16.50 10.26 1.69
N ILE A 102 16.65 10.39 0.37
CA ILE A 102 17.43 9.47 -0.47
C ILE A 102 18.89 9.95 -0.56
N ASP A 103 19.09 11.22 -0.87
CA ASP A 103 20.42 11.79 -1.13
C ASP A 103 21.00 12.53 0.10
N GLY A 104 20.16 12.82 1.10
CA GLY A 104 20.44 13.77 2.17
C GLY A 104 20.82 13.14 3.51
N GLN A 105 21.04 14.02 4.50
CA GLN A 105 21.41 13.63 5.86
C GLN A 105 20.20 13.42 6.80
N ARG A 106 18.97 13.60 6.29
CA ARG A 106 17.72 13.54 7.07
C ARG A 106 17.74 14.45 8.31
N ASP A 107 18.27 15.65 8.16
CA ASP A 107 18.39 16.62 9.24
C ASP A 107 17.12 17.46 9.44
N TYR A 108 16.81 17.73 10.71
CA TYR A 108 15.71 18.57 11.15
C TYR A 108 16.25 19.95 11.54
N THR A 109 15.39 20.96 11.47
CA THR A 109 15.75 22.35 11.74
C THR A 109 14.69 23.04 12.58
N HIS A 110 14.92 24.29 12.97
CA HIS A 110 13.95 25.06 13.74
C HIS A 110 12.90 25.71 12.84
N GLN A 111 11.70 25.89 13.39
CA GLN A 111 10.68 26.75 12.79
C GLN A 111 11.26 28.11 12.41
N GLY A 112 11.07 28.51 11.15
CA GLY A 112 11.50 29.81 10.63
C GLY A 112 12.98 29.93 10.26
N ALA A 113 13.76 28.84 10.38
CA ALA A 113 15.11 28.81 9.82
C ALA A 113 15.07 28.93 8.27
N PRO A 114 16.09 29.51 7.63
CA PRO A 114 16.16 29.57 6.17
C PRO A 114 16.10 28.17 5.55
N GLY A 115 15.17 27.96 4.60
CA GLY A 115 14.97 26.65 3.96
C GLY A 115 14.17 25.65 4.78
N ALA A 116 13.67 26.01 5.98
CA ALA A 116 12.83 25.13 6.78
C ALA A 116 11.51 24.83 6.06
N TYR A 117 11.29 23.55 5.76
CA TYR A 117 10.05 23.04 5.20
C TYR A 117 9.28 22.25 6.27
N GLY A 118 7.97 22.49 6.39
CA GLY A 118 7.16 21.81 7.37
C GLY A 118 5.88 22.54 7.74
N GLY A 119 5.37 22.19 8.91
CA GLY A 119 4.11 22.68 9.46
C GLY A 119 3.57 21.73 10.53
N TYR A 120 2.67 22.24 11.35
CA TYR A 120 1.96 21.47 12.36
C TYR A 120 0.59 22.11 12.63
N TYR A 121 -0.30 21.34 13.25
CA TYR A 121 -1.59 21.79 13.72
C TYR A 121 -1.54 22.02 15.23
N THR A 122 -2.02 23.17 15.67
CA THR A 122 -2.27 23.40 17.10
C THR A 122 -3.38 22.49 17.62
N GLN A 123 -3.43 22.28 18.93
CA GLN A 123 -4.49 21.45 19.50
C GLN A 123 -5.88 22.05 19.26
N GLU A 124 -6.00 23.38 19.27
CA GLU A 124 -7.26 24.07 19.06
C GLU A 124 -7.74 23.94 17.61
N GLU A 125 -6.85 24.09 16.63
CA GLU A 125 -7.16 23.84 15.23
C GLU A 125 -7.68 22.42 15.00
N MET A 126 -7.03 21.43 15.61
CA MET A 126 -7.49 20.03 15.49
C MET A 126 -8.82 19.78 16.21
N ARG A 127 -9.07 20.37 17.38
CA ARG A 127 -10.40 20.31 18.03
C ARG A 127 -11.48 20.89 17.12
N GLN A 128 -11.21 22.00 16.44
CA GLN A 128 -12.16 22.62 15.51
C GLN A 128 -12.39 21.75 14.28
N LEU A 129 -11.34 21.13 13.72
CA LEU A 129 -11.45 20.21 12.59
C LEU A 129 -12.25 18.95 12.97
N VAL A 130 -11.98 18.36 14.13
CA VAL A 130 -12.75 17.22 14.68
C VAL A 130 -14.21 17.57 14.84
N LYS A 131 -14.54 18.75 15.40
CA LYS A 131 -15.92 19.23 15.52
C LYS A 131 -16.57 19.48 14.16
N TYR A 132 -15.80 19.91 13.16
CA TYR A 132 -16.28 20.05 11.78
C TYR A 132 -16.61 18.69 11.16
N ALA A 133 -15.68 17.73 11.23
CA ALA A 133 -15.84 16.36 10.76
C ALA A 133 -17.07 15.67 11.36
N ALA A 134 -17.26 15.77 12.67
CA ALA A 134 -18.40 15.17 13.36
C ALA A 134 -19.75 15.68 12.82
N ARG A 135 -19.86 16.99 12.52
CA ARG A 135 -21.08 17.57 11.91
C ARG A 135 -21.34 17.05 10.49
N LYS A 136 -20.31 16.54 9.82
CA LYS A 136 -20.37 15.93 8.49
C LYS A 136 -20.51 14.41 8.54
N GLY A 137 -20.65 13.82 9.73
CA GLY A 137 -20.74 12.37 9.91
C GLY A 137 -19.41 11.64 9.71
N ILE A 138 -18.29 12.35 9.82
CA ILE A 138 -16.93 11.82 9.72
C ILE A 138 -16.32 11.73 11.11
N GLU A 139 -15.78 10.56 11.45
CA GLU A 139 -14.93 10.38 12.62
C GLU A 139 -13.47 10.51 12.20
N ILE A 140 -12.70 11.36 12.89
CA ILE A 140 -11.26 11.48 12.68
C ILE A 140 -10.53 10.48 13.56
N ILE A 141 -9.71 9.62 12.96
CA ILE A 141 -8.86 8.64 13.64
C ILE A 141 -7.44 9.20 13.63
N PRO A 142 -6.88 9.58 14.79
CA PRO A 142 -5.49 10.02 14.86
C PRO A 142 -4.56 8.81 14.85
N GLU A 143 -3.45 8.94 14.13
CA GLU A 143 -2.31 8.03 14.20
C GLU A 143 -1.10 8.74 14.78
N ILE A 144 -0.50 8.11 15.79
CA ILE A 144 0.80 8.49 16.36
C ILE A 144 1.69 7.27 16.25
N GLU A 145 2.63 7.32 15.32
CA GLU A 145 3.46 6.19 14.91
C GLU A 145 4.43 5.77 16.01
N MET A 146 4.49 4.47 16.27
CA MET A 146 5.41 3.88 17.23
C MET A 146 5.61 2.37 17.00
N PRO A 147 6.76 1.79 17.39
CA PRO A 147 8.00 2.47 17.78
C PRO A 147 8.87 2.88 16.59
N GLY A 148 8.59 2.39 15.38
CA GLY A 148 9.28 2.77 14.15
C GLY A 148 8.91 4.18 13.71
N HIS A 149 9.43 4.59 12.55
CA HIS A 149 9.08 5.88 11.92
C HIS A 149 9.20 7.10 12.86
N SER A 150 10.23 7.10 13.70
CA SER A 150 10.40 8.05 14.81
C SER A 150 11.67 8.92 14.70
N ASP A 151 12.25 9.09 13.51
CA ASP A 151 13.43 9.95 13.30
C ASP A 151 13.19 11.38 13.85
N GLU A 152 11.98 11.91 13.67
CA GLU A 152 11.57 13.26 14.08
C GLU A 152 11.43 13.40 15.60
N VAL A 153 11.04 12.33 16.27
CA VAL A 153 11.02 12.26 17.74
C VAL A 153 12.44 12.15 18.26
N LEU A 154 13.28 11.30 17.67
CA LEU A 154 14.67 11.09 18.12
C LEU A 154 15.56 12.30 17.84
N ALA A 155 15.25 13.11 16.82
CA ALA A 155 15.93 14.38 16.56
C ALA A 155 15.69 15.43 17.65
N THR A 156 14.59 15.30 18.41
CA THR A 156 14.20 16.27 19.45
C THR A 156 14.46 15.72 20.86
N TYR A 157 14.14 14.46 21.09
CA TYR A 157 14.34 13.74 22.35
C TYR A 157 15.21 12.50 22.13
N PRO A 158 16.52 12.67 21.86
CA PRO A 158 17.41 11.56 21.53
C PRO A 158 17.51 10.54 22.67
N GLU A 159 17.31 10.94 23.92
CA GLU A 159 17.34 10.03 25.07
C GLU A 159 16.30 8.91 25.01
N LEU A 160 15.31 8.98 24.11
CA LEU A 160 14.32 7.93 23.88
C LEU A 160 14.83 6.77 23.00
N GLY A 161 15.96 6.97 22.30
CA GLY A 161 16.60 5.97 21.43
C GLY A 161 17.43 4.94 22.19
N CYS A 162 17.90 3.92 21.46
CA CYS A 162 18.83 2.93 22.00
C CYS A 162 20.25 3.51 22.07
N VAL A 163 20.99 3.25 23.15
CA VAL A 163 22.41 3.60 23.23
C VAL A 163 23.26 2.47 22.63
N ASP A 164 24.16 2.84 21.72
CA ASP A 164 25.25 1.98 21.25
C ASP A 164 26.37 1.98 22.29
N GLU A 165 26.56 0.85 22.96
CA GLU A 165 27.55 0.68 24.02
C GLU A 165 29.01 0.77 23.51
N THR A 166 29.26 0.57 22.22
CA THR A 166 30.62 0.65 21.66
C THR A 166 31.08 2.08 21.44
N THR A 167 30.14 2.98 21.11
CA THR A 167 30.43 4.39 20.82
C THR A 167 29.94 5.32 21.92
N GLY A 168 29.07 4.85 22.82
CA GLY A 168 28.36 5.66 23.81
C GLY A 168 27.30 6.60 23.22
N LYS A 169 27.02 6.50 21.92
CA LYS A 169 26.08 7.39 21.22
C LYS A 169 24.68 6.79 21.18
N VAL A 170 23.67 7.66 21.22
CA VAL A 170 22.29 7.27 20.93
C VAL A 170 22.17 6.96 19.44
N ASN A 171 21.53 5.84 19.11
CA ASN A 171 21.07 5.57 17.78
C ASN A 171 19.79 6.36 17.49
N LEU A 172 19.87 7.24 16.49
CA LEU A 172 18.77 8.09 16.02
C LEU A 172 18.06 7.49 14.79
N SER A 173 18.30 6.22 14.46
CA SER A 173 17.69 5.54 13.32
C SER A 173 16.34 4.94 13.69
N SER A 174 15.27 5.66 13.34
CA SER A 174 13.87 5.27 13.13
C SER A 174 13.09 4.59 14.25
N ASP A 175 13.74 3.88 15.17
CA ASP A 175 13.08 3.13 16.23
C ASP A 175 13.30 3.74 17.62
N LEU A 176 12.21 4.04 18.34
CA LEU A 176 12.26 4.30 19.77
C LEU A 176 12.75 3.05 20.53
N CYS A 177 13.43 3.24 21.66
CA CYS A 177 13.88 2.13 22.50
C CYS A 177 12.70 1.55 23.32
N PRO A 178 12.21 0.33 23.04
CA PRO A 178 11.04 -0.23 23.72
C PRO A 178 11.33 -0.58 25.19
N SER A 179 12.59 -0.85 25.52
CA SER A 179 13.01 -1.15 26.89
C SER A 179 13.32 0.08 27.74
N ASN A 180 13.33 1.28 27.15
CA ASN A 180 13.57 2.51 27.89
C ASN A 180 12.28 2.97 28.60
N PRO A 181 12.25 3.07 29.94
CA PRO A 181 11.06 3.55 30.66
C PRO A 181 10.62 4.97 30.26
N ALA A 182 11.57 5.82 29.82
CA ALA A 182 11.27 7.16 29.34
C ALA A 182 10.41 7.13 28.07
N THR A 183 10.65 6.17 27.16
CA THR A 183 9.84 5.97 25.93
C THR A 183 8.38 5.74 26.26
N PHE A 184 8.07 4.82 27.18
CA PHE A 184 6.67 4.60 27.57
C PHE A 184 6.05 5.81 28.26
N THR A 185 6.83 6.54 29.06
CA THR A 185 6.37 7.75 29.73
C THR A 185 6.03 8.85 28.71
N PHE A 186 6.93 9.06 27.75
CA PHE A 186 6.74 9.98 26.62
C PHE A 186 5.47 9.63 25.83
N LEU A 187 5.37 8.40 25.33
CA LEU A 187 4.23 7.96 24.52
C LEU A 187 2.89 8.10 25.27
N THR A 188 2.83 7.70 26.55
CA THR A 188 1.59 7.85 27.31
C THR A 188 1.24 9.31 27.61
N ASN A 189 2.22 10.19 27.80
CA ASN A 189 1.97 11.63 27.95
C ASN A 189 1.42 12.25 26.66
N VAL A 190 2.03 11.95 25.52
CA VAL A 190 1.52 12.34 24.19
C VAL A 190 0.09 11.84 24.01
N LEU A 191 -0.16 10.54 24.23
CA LEU A 191 -1.48 9.94 24.03
C LEU A 191 -2.55 10.54 24.96
N ARG A 192 -2.21 10.98 26.18
CA ARG A 192 -3.16 11.73 27.05
C ARG A 192 -3.64 13.01 26.39
N GLU A 193 -2.75 13.76 25.74
CA GLU A 193 -3.12 14.99 25.04
C GLU A 193 -3.90 14.69 23.76
N VAL A 194 -3.48 13.71 22.97
CA VAL A 194 -4.20 13.23 21.77
C VAL A 194 -5.63 12.82 22.12
N MET A 195 -5.84 12.00 23.15
CA MET A 195 -7.18 11.55 23.57
C MET A 195 -8.10 12.68 24.06
N ARG A 196 -7.56 13.87 24.40
CA ARG A 196 -8.37 15.06 24.73
C ARG A 196 -8.81 15.83 23.50
N ILE A 197 -8.10 15.69 22.38
CA ILE A 197 -8.41 16.35 21.10
C ILE A 197 -9.38 15.48 20.29
N PHE A 198 -9.12 14.17 20.22
CA PHE A 198 -9.86 13.24 19.39
C PHE A 198 -10.84 12.41 20.25
N PRO A 199 -12.16 12.53 20.02
CA PRO A 199 -13.17 11.78 20.76
C PRO A 199 -13.31 10.34 20.27
N SER A 200 -12.69 9.96 19.16
CA SER A 200 -12.73 8.62 18.57
C SER A 200 -12.42 7.54 19.61
N GLN A 201 -13.17 6.45 19.62
CA GLN A 201 -12.84 5.30 20.45
C GLN A 201 -11.50 4.69 20.00
N TYR A 202 -11.18 4.80 18.72
CA TYR A 202 -9.97 4.25 18.13
C TYR A 202 -8.82 5.26 18.12
N ILE A 203 -7.64 4.78 18.47
CA ILE A 203 -6.35 5.45 18.26
C ILE A 203 -5.48 4.50 17.43
N HIS A 204 -4.99 4.96 16.30
CA HIS A 204 -4.01 4.22 15.51
C HIS A 204 -2.61 4.50 16.09
N ILE A 205 -1.79 3.48 16.21
CA ILE A 205 -0.44 3.59 16.79
C ILE A 205 0.67 3.19 15.81
N GLY A 206 0.30 2.93 14.55
CA GLY A 206 1.21 2.38 13.56
C GLY A 206 1.62 0.95 13.88
N GLY A 207 2.93 0.78 14.09
CA GLY A 207 3.58 -0.48 14.41
C GLY A 207 4.15 -1.20 13.19
N ASP A 208 4.15 -0.56 12.04
CA ASP A 208 4.79 -1.01 10.81
C ASP A 208 6.30 -0.75 10.81
N GLU A 209 6.98 -1.47 9.92
CA GLU A 209 8.38 -1.30 9.49
C GLU A 209 9.45 -0.99 10.55
N ALA A 210 9.22 -1.33 11.82
CA ALA A 210 10.24 -1.21 12.87
C ALA A 210 11.48 -2.05 12.50
N GLU A 211 12.63 -1.40 12.37
CA GLU A 211 13.84 -2.04 11.85
C GLU A 211 14.48 -3.01 12.86
N MET A 212 14.35 -2.69 14.14
CA MET A 212 14.85 -3.42 15.31
C MET A 212 16.37 -3.59 15.34
N ASN A 213 17.11 -2.86 14.50
CA ASN A 213 18.55 -3.04 14.34
C ASN A 213 19.31 -2.66 15.60
N ALA A 214 18.98 -1.52 16.21
CA ALA A 214 19.59 -1.06 17.45
C ALA A 214 19.26 -1.96 18.65
N TRP A 215 18.07 -2.58 18.65
CA TRP A 215 17.59 -3.39 19.77
C TRP A 215 18.41 -4.67 19.96
N LYS A 216 19.00 -5.19 18.88
CA LYS A 216 19.86 -6.39 18.86
C LYS A 216 21.14 -6.22 19.69
N SER A 217 21.66 -5.00 19.82
CA SER A 217 22.90 -4.71 20.54
C SER A 217 22.73 -3.81 21.76
N CYS A 218 21.58 -3.14 21.91
CA CYS A 218 21.32 -2.26 23.05
C CYS A 218 21.29 -3.05 24.37
N ARG A 219 22.13 -2.65 25.35
CA ARG A 219 22.24 -3.33 26.65
C ARG A 219 20.91 -3.39 27.40
N ASN A 220 20.13 -2.31 27.39
CA ASN A 220 18.83 -2.26 28.05
C ASN A 220 17.85 -3.23 27.39
N CYS A 221 17.81 -3.28 26.05
CA CYS A 221 16.97 -4.22 25.30
C CYS A 221 17.35 -5.67 25.62
N GLN A 222 18.63 -6.00 25.53
CA GLN A 222 19.12 -7.36 25.80
C GLN A 222 18.90 -7.79 27.26
N SER A 223 19.13 -6.89 28.22
CA SER A 223 18.86 -7.15 29.64
C SER A 223 17.37 -7.39 29.89
N TYR A 224 16.52 -6.61 29.23
CA TYR A 224 15.07 -6.75 29.31
C TYR A 224 14.60 -8.08 28.71
N MET A 225 15.10 -8.43 27.51
CA MET A 225 14.79 -9.72 26.89
C MET A 225 15.16 -10.90 27.78
N HIS A 226 16.35 -10.88 28.39
CA HIS A 226 16.79 -11.91 29.32
C HIS A 226 15.89 -11.99 30.56
N ALA A 227 15.57 -10.85 31.19
CA ALA A 227 14.74 -10.79 32.39
C ALA A 227 13.29 -11.25 32.16
N HIS A 228 12.77 -11.08 30.94
CA HIS A 228 11.40 -11.41 30.57
C HIS A 228 11.27 -12.66 29.68
N HIS A 229 12.35 -13.42 29.51
CA HIS A 229 12.41 -14.64 28.69
C HIS A 229 11.94 -14.45 27.24
N ILE A 230 12.21 -13.27 26.66
CA ILE A 230 11.90 -12.95 25.27
C ILE A 230 12.97 -13.57 24.38
N LYS A 231 12.57 -14.44 23.44
CA LYS A 231 13.49 -15.17 22.56
C LYS A 231 13.87 -14.40 21.30
N GLU A 232 12.89 -13.72 20.71
CA GLU A 232 13.03 -12.99 19.45
C GLU A 232 12.97 -11.48 19.71
N VAL A 233 13.77 -10.70 18.99
CA VAL A 233 13.85 -9.24 19.18
C VAL A 233 12.49 -8.56 18.95
N SER A 234 11.67 -9.09 18.04
CA SER A 234 10.31 -8.59 17.78
C SER A 234 9.39 -8.65 19.00
N GLY A 235 9.67 -9.53 19.97
CA GLY A 235 8.94 -9.58 21.23
C GLY A 235 9.11 -8.32 22.10
N LEU A 236 10.15 -7.50 21.86
CA LEU A 236 10.27 -6.19 22.49
C LEU A 236 9.22 -5.20 21.97
N GLN A 237 8.95 -5.21 20.66
CA GLN A 237 7.85 -4.42 20.08
C GLN A 237 6.51 -4.88 20.66
N THR A 238 6.27 -6.20 20.69
CA THR A 238 5.06 -6.79 21.29
C THR A 238 4.80 -6.26 22.69
N LEU A 239 5.84 -6.22 23.53
CA LEU A 239 5.70 -5.75 24.90
C LEU A 239 5.36 -4.25 24.98
N LEU A 240 5.99 -3.41 24.17
CA LEU A 240 5.63 -1.99 24.11
C LEU A 240 4.17 -1.82 23.69
N ILE A 241 3.75 -2.55 22.65
CA ILE A 241 2.37 -2.50 22.14
C ILE A 241 1.37 -2.98 23.19
N ASP A 242 1.64 -4.07 23.91
CA ASP A 242 0.74 -4.55 24.98
C ASP A 242 0.63 -3.55 26.14
N ARG A 243 1.70 -2.82 26.46
CA ARG A 243 1.66 -1.75 27.47
C ARG A 243 0.85 -0.54 26.99
N ILE A 244 1.02 -0.13 25.73
CA ILE A 244 0.25 0.97 25.13
C ILE A 244 -1.22 0.60 25.01
N ASP A 245 -1.54 -0.62 24.57
CA ASP A 245 -2.91 -1.13 24.50
C ASP A 245 -3.59 -1.17 25.87
N SER A 246 -2.87 -1.62 26.91
CA SER A 246 -3.36 -1.60 28.29
C SER A 246 -3.65 -0.17 28.75
N PHE A 247 -2.76 0.78 28.42
CA PHE A 247 -2.96 2.20 28.72
C PHE A 247 -4.17 2.78 27.99
N LEU A 248 -4.33 2.52 26.69
CA LEU A 248 -5.48 2.97 25.90
C LEU A 248 -6.79 2.38 26.42
N THR A 249 -6.81 1.07 26.69
CA THR A 249 -7.96 0.36 27.27
C THR A 249 -8.38 0.96 28.62
N ALA A 250 -7.41 1.24 29.50
CA ALA A 250 -7.68 1.88 30.79
C ALA A 250 -8.27 3.30 30.66
N ASN A 251 -8.09 3.95 29.51
CA ASN A 251 -8.65 5.27 29.19
C ASN A 251 -9.88 5.17 28.24
N GLY A 252 -10.48 3.97 28.11
CA GLY A 252 -11.69 3.76 27.31
C GLY A 252 -11.47 3.84 25.79
N ARG A 253 -10.23 3.65 25.32
CA ARG A 253 -9.87 3.62 23.91
C ARG A 253 -9.55 2.20 23.44
N SER A 254 -9.58 2.01 22.13
CA SER A 254 -9.22 0.77 21.43
C SER A 254 -8.09 1.05 20.45
N LEU A 255 -7.13 0.14 20.38
CA LEU A 255 -5.96 0.26 19.53
C LEU A 255 -6.26 -0.19 18.10
N ILE A 256 -5.76 0.56 17.12
CA ILE A 256 -5.51 0.09 15.75
C ILE A 256 -4.01 0.07 15.51
N GLY A 257 -3.51 -0.95 14.81
CA GLY A 257 -2.16 -0.95 14.28
C GLY A 257 -2.06 -1.74 12.98
N TRP A 258 -0.95 -1.55 12.27
CA TRP A 258 -0.66 -2.24 11.01
C TRP A 258 -0.45 -3.75 11.21
N ASP A 259 -0.59 -4.52 10.13
CA ASP A 259 -0.60 -5.98 10.21
C ASP A 259 0.73 -6.63 10.61
N GLU A 260 1.82 -5.88 10.69
CA GLU A 260 3.06 -6.26 11.37
C GLU A 260 2.78 -6.83 12.75
N LEU A 261 1.87 -6.21 13.50
CA LEU A 261 1.54 -6.60 14.86
C LEU A 261 1.08 -8.06 14.95
N CYS A 262 0.29 -8.56 13.99
CA CYS A 262 -0.16 -9.97 13.99
C CYS A 262 0.93 -10.98 13.57
N THR A 263 2.04 -10.48 13.03
CA THR A 263 3.20 -11.28 12.59
C THR A 263 4.38 -11.26 13.56
N LEU A 264 4.30 -10.47 14.64
CA LEU A 264 5.31 -10.46 15.71
C LEU A 264 5.38 -11.82 16.43
N SER A 265 6.51 -12.07 17.09
CA SER A 265 6.73 -13.29 17.86
C SER A 265 7.23 -12.98 19.27
N PRO A 266 6.41 -13.17 20.33
CA PRO A 266 4.98 -13.50 20.25
C PRO A 266 4.17 -12.35 19.64
N ALA A 267 2.97 -12.64 19.11
CA ALA A 267 2.04 -11.59 18.71
C ALA A 267 1.47 -10.88 19.97
N PRO A 268 1.07 -9.59 19.89
CA PRO A 268 0.41 -8.88 20.98
C PRO A 268 -0.83 -9.60 21.48
N SER A 269 -1.03 -9.56 22.79
CA SER A 269 -2.15 -10.27 23.43
C SER A 269 -3.46 -9.54 23.18
N SER A 270 -4.52 -10.22 22.76
CA SER A 270 -5.86 -9.60 22.65
C SER A 270 -6.53 -9.49 24.03
N ILE A 271 -7.02 -8.30 24.38
CA ILE A 271 -7.75 -8.07 25.64
C ILE A 271 -9.23 -8.40 25.43
N LYS A 272 -9.74 -9.36 26.21
CA LYS A 272 -11.14 -9.79 26.15
C LYS A 272 -12.09 -8.62 26.43
N GLY A 273 -13.01 -8.35 25.51
CA GLY A 273 -14.00 -7.27 25.63
C GLY A 273 -13.57 -5.92 25.05
N ASN A 274 -12.30 -5.79 24.63
CA ASN A 274 -11.80 -4.65 23.85
C ASN A 274 -10.87 -5.18 22.74
N PRO A 275 -11.42 -5.85 21.70
CA PRO A 275 -10.58 -6.45 20.66
C PRO A 275 -9.83 -5.33 19.92
N LYS A 276 -8.49 -5.43 19.87
CA LYS A 276 -7.68 -4.57 19.02
C LYS A 276 -8.07 -4.79 17.56
N THR A 277 -7.79 -3.78 16.74
CA THR A 277 -8.05 -3.85 15.30
C THR A 277 -6.72 -3.85 14.55
N ILE A 278 -6.60 -4.75 13.57
CA ILE A 278 -5.45 -4.82 12.69
C ILE A 278 -5.83 -4.21 11.33
N MET A 279 -5.04 -3.26 10.85
CA MET A 279 -5.15 -2.73 9.50
C MET A 279 -4.23 -3.51 8.56
N VAL A 280 -4.84 -4.26 7.64
CA VAL A 280 -4.12 -5.17 6.73
C VAL A 280 -3.71 -4.44 5.46
N TRP A 281 -2.42 -4.18 5.31
CA TRP A 281 -1.86 -3.39 4.23
C TRP A 281 -0.89 -4.17 3.33
N ARG A 282 -0.14 -5.13 3.87
CA ARG A 282 0.88 -5.85 3.07
C ARG A 282 0.25 -6.83 2.10
N ASP A 283 -0.67 -7.65 2.59
CA ASP A 283 -1.34 -8.70 1.82
C ASP A 283 -2.62 -9.14 2.54
N SER A 284 -3.73 -9.26 1.80
CA SER A 284 -5.02 -9.71 2.34
C SER A 284 -4.96 -11.04 3.09
N LYS A 285 -3.95 -11.89 2.84
CA LYS A 285 -3.75 -13.15 3.58
C LYS A 285 -3.59 -12.97 5.09
N TYR A 286 -3.08 -11.83 5.55
CA TYR A 286 -2.89 -11.56 6.98
C TYR A 286 -4.20 -11.34 7.73
N ALA A 287 -5.31 -11.06 7.03
CA ALA A 287 -6.62 -10.91 7.66
C ALA A 287 -7.02 -12.15 8.46
N ARG A 288 -6.86 -13.35 7.89
CA ARG A 288 -7.18 -14.61 8.60
C ARG A 288 -6.31 -14.78 9.84
N LEU A 289 -5.01 -14.50 9.74
CA LEU A 289 -4.09 -14.63 10.87
C LEU A 289 -4.51 -13.72 12.02
N ALA A 290 -4.81 -12.45 11.73
CA ALA A 290 -5.28 -11.49 12.73
C ALA A 290 -6.61 -11.94 13.37
N ILE A 291 -7.57 -12.40 12.57
CA ILE A 291 -8.88 -12.88 13.07
C ILE A 291 -8.70 -14.10 13.99
N GLN A 292 -7.84 -15.05 13.63
CA GLN A 292 -7.56 -16.23 14.44
C GLN A 292 -6.89 -15.88 15.78
N GLN A 293 -6.18 -14.75 15.84
CA GLN A 293 -5.59 -14.20 17.07
C GLN A 293 -6.61 -13.36 17.89
N GLY A 294 -7.85 -13.23 17.42
CA GLY A 294 -8.95 -12.56 18.11
C GLY A 294 -9.08 -11.07 17.80
N PHE A 295 -8.43 -10.57 16.75
CA PHE A 295 -8.53 -9.18 16.31
C PHE A 295 -9.68 -8.95 15.34
N ASN A 296 -10.20 -7.72 15.34
CA ASN A 296 -10.98 -7.23 14.20
C ASN A 296 -10.04 -6.74 13.10
N VAL A 297 -10.55 -6.63 11.88
CA VAL A 297 -9.73 -6.26 10.72
C VAL A 297 -10.32 -5.09 9.94
N ILE A 298 -9.46 -4.15 9.53
CA ILE A 298 -9.72 -3.16 8.48
C ILE A 298 -8.86 -3.53 7.28
N MET A 299 -9.46 -3.63 6.10
CA MET A 299 -8.74 -3.99 4.88
C MET A 299 -8.21 -2.75 4.15
N ALA A 300 -6.89 -2.61 4.08
CA ALA A 300 -6.19 -1.57 3.32
C ALA A 300 -5.05 -2.12 2.44
N PRO A 301 -5.17 -3.30 1.78
CA PRO A 301 -4.05 -3.92 1.09
C PRO A 301 -3.53 -3.04 -0.04
N ASN A 302 -2.20 -2.87 -0.12
CA ASN A 302 -1.54 -1.97 -1.08
C ASN A 302 -1.95 -2.23 -2.54
N ARG A 303 -2.22 -3.49 -2.89
CA ARG A 303 -2.68 -3.94 -4.21
C ARG A 303 -4.01 -3.31 -4.63
N TYR A 304 -4.81 -2.81 -3.71
CA TYR A 304 -6.14 -2.27 -3.97
C TYR A 304 -6.37 -0.88 -3.38
N CYS A 305 -5.67 -0.52 -2.31
CA CYS A 305 -6.04 0.60 -1.46
C CYS A 305 -5.00 1.73 -1.39
N TYR A 306 -3.78 1.55 -1.93
CA TYR A 306 -2.74 2.59 -1.88
C TYR A 306 -2.92 3.53 -3.06
N ILE A 307 -3.84 4.47 -2.90
CA ILE A 307 -4.28 5.38 -3.96
C ILE A 307 -3.34 6.59 -4.13
N ASN A 308 -2.17 6.58 -3.50
CA ASN A 308 -1.03 7.41 -3.89
C ASN A 308 -0.30 6.87 -5.14
N ASN A 309 -0.45 5.58 -5.44
CA ASN A 309 0.14 4.94 -6.63
C ASN A 309 -0.36 5.59 -7.94
N LEU A 310 0.38 5.44 -9.04
CA LEU A 310 -0.04 5.93 -10.35
C LEU A 310 -1.34 5.26 -10.77
N GLN A 311 -2.30 6.05 -11.24
CA GLN A 311 -3.63 5.55 -11.62
C GLN A 311 -3.84 5.35 -13.11
N ASP A 312 -2.90 5.82 -13.94
CA ASP A 312 -2.94 5.68 -15.39
C ASP A 312 -1.54 5.32 -15.92
N ALA A 313 -1.46 4.92 -17.18
CA ALA A 313 -0.24 4.44 -17.81
C ALA A 313 0.94 5.39 -17.49
N PRO A 314 2.01 4.87 -16.88
CA PRO A 314 3.11 5.70 -16.43
C PRO A 314 3.73 6.46 -17.59
N GLU A 315 4.02 7.75 -17.41
CA GLU A 315 5.03 8.39 -18.23
C GLU A 315 6.36 7.70 -17.93
N LEU A 316 7.20 7.44 -18.94
CA LEU A 316 8.41 6.61 -18.82
C LEU A 316 9.32 7.02 -17.64
N ARG A 317 9.24 8.26 -17.14
CA ARG A 317 9.92 8.74 -15.94
C ARG A 317 9.19 8.30 -14.67
N VAL A 318 9.52 7.12 -14.20
CA VAL A 318 8.94 6.51 -12.99
C VAL A 318 10.05 6.32 -11.95
N SER A 319 9.81 6.75 -10.71
CA SER A 319 10.75 6.54 -9.60
C SER A 319 10.72 5.10 -9.09
N GLU A 320 11.71 4.73 -8.27
CA GLU A 320 11.95 3.39 -7.73
C GLU A 320 10.75 2.73 -7.03
N ARG A 321 9.81 3.52 -6.49
CA ARG A 321 8.69 3.06 -5.65
C ARG A 321 7.31 3.25 -6.28
N THR A 322 7.25 3.55 -7.56
CA THR A 322 5.97 3.90 -8.17
C THR A 322 5.23 2.64 -8.61
N ASN A 323 4.18 2.27 -7.88
CA ASN A 323 3.27 1.21 -8.29
C ASN A 323 2.16 1.75 -9.20
N TYR A 324 1.55 0.86 -9.97
CA TYR A 324 0.40 1.15 -10.82
C TYR A 324 -0.87 0.56 -10.19
N LEU A 325 -1.85 1.41 -9.92
CA LEU A 325 -3.13 1.07 -9.32
C LEU A 325 -4.29 1.77 -10.07
N PRO A 326 -4.75 1.21 -11.20
CA PRO A 326 -5.83 1.78 -11.98
C PRO A 326 -7.18 1.67 -11.25
N LEU A 327 -8.12 2.53 -11.62
CA LEU A 327 -9.48 2.56 -11.03
C LEU A 327 -10.17 1.18 -11.08
N LYS A 328 -10.00 0.44 -12.18
CA LYS A 328 -10.54 -0.92 -12.36
C LYS A 328 -10.05 -1.88 -11.29
N GLN A 329 -8.77 -1.80 -10.92
CA GLN A 329 -8.18 -2.67 -9.91
C GLN A 329 -8.74 -2.35 -8.54
N VAL A 330 -8.79 -1.07 -8.14
CA VAL A 330 -9.44 -0.66 -6.88
C VAL A 330 -10.86 -1.19 -6.78
N TYR A 331 -11.67 -1.00 -7.83
CA TYR A 331 -13.08 -1.44 -7.84
C TYR A 331 -13.25 -2.96 -7.85
N SER A 332 -12.24 -3.72 -8.27
CA SER A 332 -12.28 -5.19 -8.28
C SER A 332 -12.10 -5.82 -6.90
N PHE A 333 -11.76 -5.02 -5.89
CA PHE A 333 -11.43 -5.53 -4.56
C PHE A 333 -12.64 -6.15 -3.85
N ASN A 334 -12.47 -7.40 -3.41
CA ASN A 334 -13.39 -8.09 -2.51
C ASN A 334 -12.73 -8.25 -1.12
N PRO A 335 -13.14 -7.46 -0.11
CA PRO A 335 -12.50 -7.43 1.21
C PRO A 335 -12.55 -8.75 1.99
N ILE A 336 -13.51 -9.62 1.66
CA ILE A 336 -13.74 -10.89 2.35
C ILE A 336 -13.33 -12.10 1.49
N GLN A 337 -12.60 -11.87 0.40
CA GLN A 337 -12.17 -12.94 -0.50
C GLN A 337 -11.38 -14.01 0.27
N GLY A 338 -11.81 -15.25 0.13
CA GLY A 338 -11.15 -16.39 0.75
C GLY A 338 -11.44 -16.54 2.24
N LEU A 339 -12.30 -15.72 2.86
CA LEU A 339 -12.74 -15.86 4.26
C LEU A 339 -14.06 -16.63 4.37
N THR A 340 -14.25 -17.38 5.46
CA THR A 340 -15.54 -17.98 5.82
C THR A 340 -16.53 -16.90 6.30
N PRO A 341 -17.85 -17.17 6.33
CA PRO A 341 -18.82 -16.20 6.85
C PRO A 341 -18.55 -15.76 8.30
N ALA A 342 -18.03 -16.66 9.14
CA ALA A 342 -17.66 -16.33 10.52
C ALA A 342 -16.44 -15.40 10.57
N GLU A 343 -15.38 -15.71 9.82
CA GLU A 343 -14.20 -14.84 9.71
C GLU A 343 -14.59 -13.47 9.11
N ALA A 344 -15.40 -13.44 8.06
CA ALA A 344 -15.86 -12.21 7.41
C ALA A 344 -16.61 -11.26 8.36
N SER A 345 -17.24 -11.77 9.43
CA SER A 345 -17.92 -10.93 10.43
C SER A 345 -16.97 -10.07 11.29
N HIS A 346 -15.68 -10.39 11.30
CA HIS A 346 -14.63 -9.60 11.96
C HIS A 346 -14.04 -8.50 11.07
N VAL A 347 -14.40 -8.47 9.78
CA VAL A 347 -13.96 -7.41 8.85
C VAL A 347 -14.86 -6.19 9.03
N LEU A 348 -14.35 -5.16 9.69
CA LEU A 348 -15.07 -3.91 9.97
C LEU A 348 -15.34 -3.12 8.69
N GLY A 349 -14.43 -3.21 7.72
CA GLY A 349 -14.56 -2.59 6.42
C GLY A 349 -13.24 -2.32 5.72
N ILE A 350 -13.20 -1.23 4.97
CA ILE A 350 -12.11 -0.92 4.05
C ILE A 350 -11.61 0.50 4.22
N GLU A 351 -10.34 0.70 3.90
CA GLU A 351 -9.70 2.00 3.91
C GLU A 351 -8.77 2.16 2.71
N ALA A 352 -8.79 3.35 2.09
CA ALA A 352 -7.75 3.74 1.15
C ALA A 352 -6.69 4.60 1.85
N ALA A 353 -5.44 4.40 1.47
CA ALA A 353 -4.30 5.14 1.98
C ALA A 353 -3.69 6.05 0.91
N VAL A 354 -3.39 7.29 1.30
CA VAL A 354 -2.64 8.26 0.51
C VAL A 354 -1.37 8.60 1.28
N TRP A 355 -0.28 7.92 0.95
CA TRP A 355 1.07 8.29 1.37
C TRP A 355 1.62 9.41 0.49
N THR A 356 2.40 10.32 1.05
CA THR A 356 2.68 11.62 0.40
C THR A 356 4.15 11.87 0.08
N GLU A 357 5.01 10.85 -0.01
CA GLU A 357 6.41 11.00 -0.42
C GLU A 357 6.56 11.68 -1.80
N GLN A 358 5.60 11.46 -2.70
CA GLN A 358 5.58 11.98 -4.07
C GLN A 358 4.35 12.87 -4.36
N ILE A 359 3.64 13.28 -3.32
CA ILE A 359 2.42 14.10 -3.43
C ILE A 359 2.65 15.35 -2.58
N GLU A 360 3.14 16.40 -3.22
CA GLU A 360 3.62 17.60 -2.55
C GLU A 360 2.52 18.64 -2.39
N THR A 361 1.54 18.61 -3.31
CA THR A 361 0.51 19.65 -3.41
C THR A 361 -0.91 19.14 -3.16
N PRO A 362 -1.83 20.00 -2.65
CA PRO A 362 -3.26 19.68 -2.56
C PRO A 362 -3.87 19.19 -3.88
N GLN A 363 -3.40 19.72 -5.01
CA GLN A 363 -3.88 19.37 -6.34
C GLN A 363 -3.47 17.95 -6.73
N GLU A 364 -2.24 17.54 -6.42
CA GLU A 364 -1.77 16.16 -6.64
C GLU A 364 -2.51 15.18 -5.74
N ALA A 365 -2.75 15.55 -4.47
CA ALA A 365 -3.52 14.72 -3.54
C ALA A 365 -4.97 14.51 -4.04
N GLU A 366 -5.66 15.57 -4.47
CA GLU A 366 -7.00 15.47 -5.06
C GLU A 366 -7.02 14.60 -6.32
N ARG A 367 -5.99 14.73 -7.16
CA ARG A 367 -5.83 13.89 -8.35
C ARG A 367 -5.63 12.43 -7.99
N ALA A 368 -4.88 12.14 -6.94
CA ALA A 368 -4.62 10.77 -6.47
C ALA A 368 -5.87 10.13 -5.84
N ILE A 369 -6.58 10.91 -5.01
CA ILE A 369 -7.79 10.50 -4.28
C ILE A 369 -8.95 10.22 -5.23
N PHE A 370 -9.23 11.12 -6.17
CA PHE A 370 -10.40 11.04 -7.06
C PHE A 370 -9.99 10.68 -8.49
N PRO A 371 -10.59 9.63 -9.11
CA PRO A 371 -11.86 8.98 -8.72
C PRO A 371 -11.75 7.74 -7.82
N ARG A 372 -10.57 7.29 -7.41
CA ARG A 372 -10.41 5.98 -6.73
C ARG A 372 -11.16 5.87 -5.40
N LEU A 373 -11.32 6.97 -4.66
CA LEU A 373 -12.15 7.00 -3.46
C LEU A 373 -13.63 6.69 -3.75
N LEU A 374 -14.13 6.95 -4.96
CA LEU A 374 -15.49 6.56 -5.37
C LEU A 374 -15.64 5.03 -5.44
N ALA A 375 -14.58 4.31 -5.83
CA ALA A 375 -14.59 2.85 -5.82
C ALA A 375 -14.64 2.30 -4.39
N ILE A 376 -13.83 2.87 -3.49
CA ILE A 376 -13.84 2.55 -2.05
C ILE A 376 -15.22 2.80 -1.46
N ALA A 377 -15.81 3.97 -1.71
CA ALA A 377 -17.18 4.28 -1.29
C ALA A 377 -18.19 3.23 -1.78
N LYS A 378 -18.08 2.81 -3.05
CA LYS A 378 -18.99 1.81 -3.63
C LYS A 378 -18.83 0.43 -3.00
N ILE A 379 -17.60 -0.05 -2.81
CA ILE A 379 -17.32 -1.33 -2.13
C ILE A 379 -17.82 -1.29 -0.67
N GLY A 380 -17.60 -0.16 0.01
CA GLY A 380 -18.07 0.06 1.37
C GLY A 380 -19.60 0.03 1.53
N MET A 381 -20.33 0.49 0.51
CA MET A 381 -21.78 0.64 0.54
C MET A 381 -22.53 -0.57 -0.04
N GLU A 382 -22.07 -1.13 -1.16
CA GLU A 382 -22.84 -2.08 -1.97
C GLU A 382 -22.48 -3.54 -1.66
N SER A 383 -23.48 -4.34 -1.26
CA SER A 383 -23.26 -5.76 -0.92
C SER A 383 -23.09 -6.64 -2.15
N LYS A 384 -23.44 -6.10 -3.32
CA LYS A 384 -23.27 -6.71 -4.63
C LYS A 384 -22.73 -5.63 -5.57
N PRO A 385 -21.42 -5.62 -5.85
CA PRO A 385 -20.83 -4.68 -6.79
C PRO A 385 -21.46 -4.81 -8.16
N LYS A 386 -21.69 -3.68 -8.82
CA LYS A 386 -22.13 -3.65 -10.21
C LYS A 386 -20.98 -4.02 -11.16
N PRO A 387 -21.25 -4.40 -12.42
CA PRO A 387 -20.21 -4.54 -13.41
C PRO A 387 -19.36 -3.27 -13.54
N TYR A 388 -18.03 -3.42 -13.73
CA TYR A 388 -17.10 -2.28 -13.79
C TYR A 388 -17.53 -1.21 -14.80
N LYS A 389 -18.10 -1.59 -15.95
CA LYS A 389 -18.59 -0.64 -16.95
C LYS A 389 -19.62 0.33 -16.37
N GLU A 390 -20.60 -0.17 -15.61
CA GLU A 390 -21.63 0.68 -14.99
C GLU A 390 -21.03 1.60 -13.93
N PHE A 391 -20.08 1.08 -13.13
CA PHE A 391 -19.36 1.91 -12.16
C PHE A 391 -18.53 2.99 -12.85
N ARG A 392 -17.84 2.67 -13.95
CA ARG A 392 -17.04 3.64 -14.72
C ARG A 392 -17.91 4.73 -15.32
N ASP A 393 -19.08 4.37 -15.86
CA ASP A 393 -20.06 5.34 -16.39
C ASP A 393 -20.58 6.29 -15.30
N TYR A 394 -20.71 5.80 -14.05
CA TYR A 394 -20.99 6.64 -12.87
C TYR A 394 -19.79 7.51 -12.49
N ALA A 395 -18.59 6.94 -12.41
CA ALA A 395 -17.37 7.64 -12.00
C ALA A 395 -17.02 8.79 -12.95
N LEU A 396 -17.20 8.61 -14.27
CA LEU A 396 -17.03 9.68 -15.27
C LEU A 396 -17.89 10.90 -14.93
N LYS A 397 -19.18 10.69 -14.68
CA LYS A 397 -20.12 11.77 -14.37
C LYS A 397 -19.78 12.48 -13.06
N GLU A 398 -19.31 11.74 -12.07
CA GLU A 398 -18.90 12.32 -10.78
C GLU A 398 -17.59 13.09 -10.89
N VAL A 399 -16.62 12.60 -11.68
CA VAL A 399 -15.38 13.31 -11.98
C VAL A 399 -15.67 14.65 -12.67
N ASP A 400 -16.56 14.67 -13.66
CA ASP A 400 -16.93 15.92 -14.35
C ASP A 400 -17.50 16.96 -13.38
N LYS A 401 -18.36 16.52 -12.44
CA LYS A 401 -18.91 17.41 -11.39
C LYS A 401 -17.82 17.90 -10.45
N LEU A 402 -16.98 17.00 -9.94
CA LEU A 402 -15.88 17.35 -9.04
C LEU A 402 -14.96 18.39 -9.67
N ARG A 403 -14.61 18.21 -10.94
CA ARG A 403 -13.78 19.15 -11.69
C ARG A 403 -14.47 20.49 -11.91
N ALA A 404 -15.76 20.50 -12.23
CA ALA A 404 -16.55 21.74 -12.33
C ALA A 404 -16.65 22.50 -11.00
N GLU A 405 -16.57 21.81 -9.87
CA GLU A 405 -16.54 22.37 -8.52
C GLU A 405 -15.13 22.75 -8.04
N GLY A 406 -14.10 22.64 -8.89
CA GLY A 406 -12.72 23.02 -8.55
C GLY A 406 -11.96 21.97 -7.74
N VAL A 407 -12.36 20.69 -7.79
CA VAL A 407 -11.55 19.57 -7.31
C VAL A 407 -10.65 19.09 -8.46
N ASN A 408 -9.34 18.95 -8.22
CA ASN A 408 -8.39 18.49 -9.23
C ASN A 408 -8.44 16.96 -9.45
N ALA A 409 -9.64 16.39 -9.55
CA ALA A 409 -9.82 14.97 -9.82
C ALA A 409 -9.18 14.56 -11.16
N PHE A 410 -8.61 13.37 -11.21
CA PHE A 410 -8.05 12.81 -12.44
C PHE A 410 -9.10 12.76 -13.56
N ASP A 411 -8.72 13.21 -14.75
CA ASP A 411 -9.59 13.25 -15.93
C ASP A 411 -9.78 11.84 -16.49
N LEU A 412 -10.73 11.10 -15.91
CA LEU A 412 -11.04 9.71 -16.26
C LEU A 412 -11.46 9.54 -17.74
N SER A 413 -11.87 10.62 -18.42
CA SER A 413 -12.17 10.57 -19.86
C SER A 413 -10.92 10.38 -20.72
N LYS A 414 -9.73 10.70 -20.18
CA LYS A 414 -8.43 10.62 -20.85
C LYS A 414 -7.55 9.47 -20.36
N GLU A 415 -8.10 8.57 -19.55
CA GLU A 415 -7.42 7.35 -19.09
C GLU A 415 -6.88 6.56 -20.29
N LYS A 416 -5.55 6.31 -20.31
CA LYS A 416 -4.90 5.44 -21.29
C LYS A 416 -5.18 3.97 -20.98
N GLY A 417 -5.18 3.60 -19.70
CA GLY A 417 -5.44 2.25 -19.22
C GLY A 417 -4.23 1.33 -19.31
N ASP A 418 -4.49 0.02 -19.35
CA ASP A 418 -3.44 -1.01 -19.35
C ASP A 418 -2.69 -1.10 -20.70
N ARG A 419 -1.57 -1.86 -20.74
CA ARG A 419 -0.84 -2.14 -21.98
C ARG A 419 -1.79 -2.78 -23.00
N PRO A 420 -1.90 -2.28 -24.24
CA PRO A 420 -2.79 -2.87 -25.25
C PRO A 420 -2.57 -4.37 -25.44
N GLU A 421 -1.31 -4.80 -25.35
CA GLU A 421 -0.88 -6.19 -25.46
C GLU A 421 -1.44 -7.09 -24.34
N SER A 422 -1.71 -6.52 -23.16
CA SER A 422 -2.18 -7.23 -21.97
C SER A 422 -3.71 -7.40 -21.94
N LEU A 423 -4.44 -6.74 -22.85
CA LEU A 423 -5.90 -6.69 -22.82
C LEU A 423 -6.55 -7.99 -23.32
N LEU A 424 -5.88 -8.72 -24.21
CA LEU A 424 -6.40 -9.93 -24.84
C LEU A 424 -5.33 -11.03 -24.82
N PRO A 425 -5.73 -12.30 -24.60
CA PRO A 425 -4.81 -13.41 -24.73
C PRO A 425 -4.24 -13.50 -26.15
N VAL A 426 -2.98 -13.90 -26.25
CA VAL A 426 -2.30 -14.20 -27.51
C VAL A 426 -2.29 -15.71 -27.75
N SER A 427 -2.62 -16.12 -28.97
CA SER A 427 -2.44 -17.51 -29.41
C SER A 427 -1.15 -17.64 -30.21
N HIS A 428 -0.35 -18.66 -29.90
CA HIS A 428 0.91 -18.99 -30.57
C HIS A 428 1.26 -20.47 -30.34
N LEU A 429 2.32 -20.96 -30.97
CA LEU A 429 2.68 -22.40 -30.98
C LEU A 429 3.07 -22.95 -29.61
N ALA A 430 3.49 -22.07 -28.69
CA ALA A 430 3.87 -22.44 -27.33
C ALA A 430 2.75 -22.26 -26.30
N THR A 431 1.55 -21.81 -26.68
CA THR A 431 0.43 -21.69 -25.74
C THR A 431 0.12 -23.07 -25.17
N THR A 432 0.09 -23.21 -23.84
CA THR A 432 -0.02 -24.46 -23.06
C THR A 432 1.14 -25.45 -23.20
N ALA A 433 2.25 -25.07 -23.87
CA ALA A 433 3.44 -25.90 -23.94
C ALA A 433 4.02 -26.14 -22.55
N LYS A 434 4.60 -27.33 -22.36
CA LYS A 434 5.21 -27.70 -21.09
C LYS A 434 6.53 -26.95 -20.93
N ALA A 435 6.59 -26.04 -19.95
CA ALA A 435 7.81 -25.38 -19.54
C ALA A 435 8.56 -26.18 -18.46
N THR A 436 9.80 -26.56 -18.75
CA THR A 436 10.72 -27.18 -17.78
C THR A 436 11.71 -26.12 -17.32
N TYR A 437 11.69 -25.82 -16.03
CA TYR A 437 12.58 -24.85 -15.39
C TYR A 437 13.87 -25.54 -14.95
N ASN A 438 14.93 -25.42 -15.75
CA ASN A 438 16.27 -25.90 -15.38
C ASN A 438 16.88 -25.04 -14.27
N LYS A 439 16.43 -23.78 -14.16
CA LYS A 439 16.62 -22.88 -13.03
C LYS A 439 15.26 -22.36 -12.56
N PRO A 440 14.97 -22.34 -11.25
CA PRO A 440 13.67 -21.92 -10.74
C PRO A 440 13.50 -20.39 -10.87
N TYR A 441 12.26 -19.95 -11.07
CA TYR A 441 11.87 -18.56 -10.81
C TYR A 441 11.89 -18.27 -9.31
N SER A 442 11.85 -17.00 -8.94
CA SER A 442 11.82 -16.59 -7.53
C SER A 442 10.44 -16.83 -6.90
N PRO A 443 10.36 -17.42 -5.69
CA PRO A 443 9.08 -17.56 -4.98
C PRO A 443 8.47 -16.21 -4.57
N ARG A 444 9.23 -15.11 -4.65
CA ARG A 444 8.71 -13.76 -4.40
C ARG A 444 7.89 -13.21 -5.58
N TYR A 445 8.14 -13.70 -6.79
CA TYR A 445 7.57 -13.18 -8.04
C TYR A 445 7.19 -14.33 -8.97
N GLU A 446 6.34 -15.22 -8.48
CA GLU A 446 5.95 -16.46 -9.18
C GLU A 446 4.95 -16.25 -10.31
N ALA A 447 4.20 -15.15 -10.30
CA ALA A 447 3.05 -14.88 -11.18
C ALA A 447 2.00 -16.01 -11.13
N GLN A 448 1.77 -16.73 -12.22
CA GLN A 448 0.91 -17.94 -12.28
C GLN A 448 1.72 -19.24 -12.11
N GLY A 449 2.94 -19.15 -11.57
CA GLY A 449 3.86 -20.27 -11.42
C GLY A 449 4.34 -20.80 -12.78
N THR A 450 4.34 -22.12 -12.95
CA THR A 450 4.88 -22.79 -14.14
C THR A 450 4.08 -22.55 -15.43
N ALA A 451 2.87 -21.99 -15.33
CA ALA A 451 2.04 -21.66 -16.49
C ALA A 451 2.37 -20.29 -17.10
N THR A 452 2.99 -19.38 -16.33
CA THR A 452 3.10 -17.94 -16.67
C THR A 452 3.69 -17.65 -18.05
N LEU A 453 4.65 -18.45 -18.50
CA LEU A 453 5.37 -18.16 -19.74
C LEU A 453 4.73 -18.78 -20.99
N THR A 454 3.63 -19.53 -20.80
CA THR A 454 2.91 -20.26 -21.85
C THR A 454 1.39 -20.20 -21.69
N ASP A 455 0.84 -19.26 -20.92
CA ASP A 455 -0.61 -19.17 -20.64
C ASP A 455 -1.37 -18.25 -21.64
N GLY A 456 -0.64 -17.65 -22.58
CA GLY A 456 -1.14 -16.69 -23.55
C GLY A 456 -1.43 -15.30 -22.97
N GLN A 457 -1.09 -15.01 -21.71
CA GLN A 457 -1.34 -13.72 -21.07
C GLN A 457 -0.08 -12.85 -21.07
N ARG A 458 -0.17 -11.68 -21.69
CA ARG A 458 0.93 -10.70 -21.68
C ARG A 458 0.85 -9.75 -20.50
N GLY A 459 2.02 -9.31 -20.05
CA GLY A 459 2.16 -8.43 -18.90
C GLY A 459 1.68 -7.00 -19.17
N GLY A 460 1.05 -6.39 -18.17
CA GLY A 460 0.64 -4.99 -18.11
C GLY A 460 1.76 -4.05 -17.65
N TRP A 461 1.41 -2.86 -17.16
CA TRP A 461 2.39 -1.83 -16.76
C TRP A 461 3.14 -2.12 -15.45
N THR A 462 2.85 -3.22 -14.75
CA THR A 462 3.45 -3.55 -13.46
C THR A 462 3.68 -5.04 -13.32
N HIS A 463 4.78 -5.43 -12.69
CA HIS A 463 5.07 -6.83 -12.33
C HIS A 463 4.11 -7.39 -11.27
N ALA A 464 3.33 -6.54 -10.60
CA ALA A 464 2.35 -6.93 -9.58
C ALA A 464 1.00 -7.42 -10.16
N ASP A 465 0.83 -7.42 -11.48
CA ASP A 465 -0.38 -7.89 -12.17
C ASP A 465 -0.51 -9.43 -12.24
N GLN A 466 0.48 -10.16 -11.70
CA GLN A 466 0.60 -11.61 -11.72
C GLN A 466 0.79 -12.21 -13.12
N ARG A 467 1.39 -11.47 -14.05
CA ARG A 467 1.72 -11.91 -15.42
C ARG A 467 3.21 -11.82 -15.75
N TRP A 468 4.00 -11.20 -14.87
CA TRP A 468 5.45 -11.11 -15.00
C TRP A 468 6.15 -12.04 -14.01
N GLN A 469 7.02 -12.91 -14.50
CA GLN A 469 7.77 -13.84 -13.67
C GLN A 469 9.19 -13.32 -13.41
N GLY A 470 9.63 -13.35 -12.15
CA GLY A 470 10.92 -12.79 -11.72
C GLY A 470 12.01 -13.84 -11.51
N PHE A 471 13.20 -13.56 -12.03
CA PHE A 471 14.43 -14.36 -11.88
C PHE A 471 15.51 -13.49 -11.24
N ILE A 472 16.15 -13.98 -10.17
CA ILE A 472 17.18 -13.23 -9.46
C ILE A 472 18.57 -13.62 -9.96
N GLY A 473 19.41 -12.61 -10.17
CA GLY A 473 20.78 -12.77 -10.63
C GLY A 473 21.63 -13.67 -9.72
N SER A 474 22.28 -14.64 -10.34
CA SER A 474 23.24 -15.57 -9.74
C SER A 474 24.37 -15.85 -10.72
N ASP A 475 25.37 -16.63 -10.32
CA ASP A 475 26.43 -17.06 -11.24
C ASP A 475 25.85 -17.80 -12.46
N GLY A 476 26.20 -17.33 -13.65
CA GLY A 476 25.71 -17.86 -14.93
C GLY A 476 24.32 -17.34 -15.32
N TYR A 477 23.53 -18.18 -16.00
CA TYR A 477 22.16 -17.82 -16.38
C TYR A 477 21.21 -17.92 -15.17
N CYS A 478 20.54 -16.83 -14.85
CA CYS A 478 19.52 -16.79 -13.80
C CYS A 478 18.19 -17.39 -14.28
N MET A 479 17.91 -17.30 -15.58
CA MET A 479 16.77 -17.93 -16.24
C MET A 479 17.29 -19.01 -17.19
N ASP A 480 16.78 -20.24 -17.06
CA ASP A 480 17.08 -21.36 -17.97
C ASP A 480 15.86 -22.26 -18.08
N ILE A 481 15.18 -22.20 -19.22
CA ILE A 481 13.85 -22.79 -19.42
C ILE A 481 13.83 -23.54 -20.75
N THR A 482 13.29 -24.75 -20.74
CA THR A 482 13.05 -25.54 -21.95
C THR A 482 11.55 -25.72 -22.15
N LEU A 483 11.04 -25.24 -23.27
CA LEU A 483 9.67 -25.47 -23.75
C LEU A 483 9.63 -26.75 -24.58
N ASP A 484 8.66 -27.62 -24.33
CA ASP A 484 8.31 -28.75 -25.19
C ASP A 484 7.00 -28.42 -25.93
N LEU A 485 7.09 -28.22 -27.25
CA LEU A 485 5.94 -27.94 -28.12
C LEU A 485 5.06 -29.18 -28.38
N GLY A 486 5.40 -30.33 -27.81
CA GLY A 486 4.71 -31.62 -27.95
C GLY A 486 5.10 -32.39 -29.21
N GLU A 487 5.28 -31.69 -30.32
CA GLU A 487 5.75 -32.22 -31.60
C GLU A 487 6.64 -31.21 -32.32
N GLU A 488 7.25 -31.63 -33.42
CA GLU A 488 8.10 -30.76 -34.24
C GLU A 488 7.25 -29.68 -34.94
N GLN A 489 7.53 -28.42 -34.65
CA GLN A 489 6.82 -27.27 -35.21
C GLN A 489 7.75 -26.44 -36.10
N ARG A 490 7.16 -25.70 -37.04
CA ARG A 490 7.87 -24.68 -37.83
C ARG A 490 7.49 -23.30 -37.30
N PHE A 491 8.49 -22.45 -37.08
CA PHE A 491 8.32 -21.10 -36.55
C PHE A 491 9.41 -20.18 -37.11
N GLU A 492 9.14 -18.88 -37.16
CA GLU A 492 10.05 -17.82 -37.61
C GLU A 492 10.41 -16.83 -36.49
N SER A 493 9.76 -16.94 -35.34
CA SER A 493 9.99 -16.07 -34.18
C SER A 493 9.83 -16.78 -32.83
N VAL A 494 10.62 -16.33 -31.86
CA VAL A 494 10.52 -16.65 -30.43
C VAL A 494 10.80 -15.36 -29.67
N GLN A 495 9.76 -14.72 -29.13
CA GLN A 495 9.84 -13.38 -28.56
C GLN A 495 9.15 -13.31 -27.20
N MET A 496 9.64 -12.46 -26.31
CA MET A 496 9.05 -12.16 -25.00
C MET A 496 9.38 -10.72 -24.60
N ASP A 497 8.55 -10.09 -23.76
CA ASP A 497 8.87 -8.77 -23.25
C ASP A 497 9.69 -8.88 -21.95
N PHE A 498 10.56 -7.89 -21.74
CA PHE A 498 11.31 -7.72 -20.50
C PHE A 498 11.04 -6.35 -19.89
N ILE A 499 11.01 -6.29 -18.56
CA ILE A 499 10.91 -5.02 -17.82
C ILE A 499 12.32 -4.42 -17.64
N GLN A 500 12.43 -3.11 -17.85
CA GLN A 500 13.57 -2.29 -17.44
C GLN A 500 13.09 -1.26 -16.41
N ASN A 501 13.58 -1.37 -15.19
CA ASN A 501 13.38 -0.39 -14.11
C ASN A 501 14.56 -0.45 -13.13
N ALA A 502 15.60 0.36 -13.39
CA ALA A 502 16.80 0.39 -12.57
C ALA A 502 16.52 0.81 -11.11
N GLY A 503 15.43 1.54 -10.89
CA GLY A 503 15.01 1.94 -9.55
C GLY A 503 14.58 0.77 -8.66
N ALA A 504 13.95 -0.23 -9.25
CA ALA A 504 13.55 -1.46 -8.57
C ALA A 504 14.59 -2.59 -8.73
N TRP A 505 15.79 -2.26 -9.21
CA TRP A 505 16.85 -3.24 -9.52
C TRP A 505 16.42 -4.28 -10.56
N ILE A 506 15.49 -3.90 -11.45
CA ILE A 506 14.99 -4.73 -12.56
C ILE A 506 15.68 -4.27 -13.84
N PHE A 507 16.37 -5.17 -14.52
CA PHE A 507 17.14 -4.86 -15.72
C PHE A 507 16.79 -5.79 -16.87
N LEU A 508 16.98 -5.30 -18.09
CA LEU A 508 17.10 -6.19 -19.24
C LEU A 508 18.23 -7.21 -19.00
N PRO A 509 18.08 -8.46 -19.48
CA PRO A 509 19.15 -9.45 -19.34
C PRO A 509 20.43 -8.94 -20.00
N GLU A 510 21.59 -9.15 -19.38
CA GLU A 510 22.90 -8.87 -19.99
C GLU A 510 23.08 -9.68 -21.27
N GLU A 511 22.61 -10.92 -21.26
CA GLU A 511 22.64 -11.82 -22.39
C GLU A 511 21.35 -12.64 -22.46
N LEU A 512 20.75 -12.73 -23.65
CA LEU A 512 19.64 -13.62 -23.97
C LEU A 512 20.05 -14.58 -25.07
N VAL A 513 19.97 -15.89 -24.80
CA VAL A 513 20.27 -16.97 -25.74
C VAL A 513 19.03 -17.81 -25.99
N ILE A 514 18.72 -18.08 -27.26
CA ILE A 514 17.67 -19.01 -27.66
C ILE A 514 18.28 -20.12 -28.50
N SER A 515 17.99 -21.36 -28.11
CA SER A 515 18.46 -22.56 -28.78
C SER A 515 17.31 -23.52 -29.06
N VAL A 516 17.46 -24.37 -30.06
CA VAL A 516 16.42 -25.33 -30.49
C VAL A 516 16.96 -26.75 -30.50
N SER A 517 16.07 -27.72 -30.34
CA SER A 517 16.41 -29.14 -30.35
C SER A 517 15.23 -29.99 -30.84
N ASP A 518 15.54 -31.12 -31.49
CA ASP A 518 14.54 -32.13 -31.88
C ASP A 518 14.38 -33.21 -30.80
N ASP A 519 15.43 -33.47 -30.02
CA ASP A 519 15.52 -34.57 -29.05
C ASP A 519 15.45 -34.13 -27.58
N GLY A 520 15.55 -32.82 -27.32
CA GLY A 520 15.54 -32.23 -25.99
C GLY A 520 16.87 -32.37 -25.23
N GLY A 521 17.88 -32.97 -25.84
CA GLY A 521 19.22 -33.14 -25.28
C GLY A 521 20.27 -32.23 -25.94
N SER A 522 20.35 -32.26 -27.26
CA SER A 522 21.33 -31.48 -28.04
C SER A 522 20.70 -30.21 -28.57
N PHE A 523 21.18 -29.05 -28.11
CA PHE A 523 20.63 -27.75 -28.47
C PHE A 523 21.55 -26.97 -29.43
N LYS A 524 20.96 -26.45 -30.52
CA LYS A 524 21.62 -25.54 -31.46
C LYS A 524 21.17 -24.11 -31.21
N GLN A 525 22.12 -23.21 -30.96
CA GLN A 525 21.83 -21.78 -30.80
C GLN A 525 21.32 -21.17 -32.11
N ILE A 526 20.21 -20.44 -32.04
CA ILE A 526 19.62 -19.69 -33.16
C ILE A 526 19.60 -18.18 -32.91
N TYR A 527 19.75 -17.76 -31.65
CA TYR A 527 19.77 -16.36 -31.26
C TYR A 527 20.71 -16.13 -30.08
N ARG A 528 21.40 -15.00 -30.11
CA ARG A 528 22.14 -14.44 -28.98
C ARG A 528 22.07 -12.92 -29.10
N SER A 529 21.78 -12.26 -27.99
CA SER A 529 21.86 -10.81 -27.90
C SER A 529 22.54 -10.40 -26.60
N HIS A 530 23.10 -9.20 -26.60
CA HIS A 530 23.74 -8.59 -25.45
C HIS A 530 23.16 -7.20 -25.24
N GLN A 531 22.87 -6.85 -23.99
CA GLN A 531 22.32 -5.54 -23.61
C GLN A 531 23.25 -4.87 -22.60
N GLU A 532 23.55 -3.59 -22.83
CA GLU A 532 24.27 -2.76 -21.86
C GLU A 532 23.41 -2.49 -20.62
N LYS A 533 24.07 -2.38 -19.46
CA LYS A 533 23.38 -2.03 -18.21
C LYS A 533 22.83 -0.61 -18.27
N ILE A 534 21.51 -0.47 -18.25
CA ILE A 534 20.83 0.83 -18.17
C ILE A 534 20.63 1.19 -16.70
N THR A 535 21.30 2.25 -16.23
CA THR A 535 21.21 2.73 -14.84
C THR A 535 20.18 3.85 -14.64
N LYS A 536 19.61 4.37 -15.72
CA LYS A 536 18.59 5.42 -15.63
C LYS A 536 17.32 4.87 -14.99
N ARG A 537 16.77 5.62 -14.04
CA ARG A 537 15.52 5.32 -13.33
C ARG A 537 14.31 5.70 -14.20
N TYR A 538 13.98 4.83 -15.16
CA TYR A 538 12.78 4.91 -15.98
C TYR A 538 12.17 3.52 -16.12
N LEU A 539 10.85 3.46 -16.31
CA LEU A 539 10.14 2.21 -16.59
C LEU A 539 10.05 2.04 -18.11
N ASN A 540 10.44 0.87 -18.60
CA ASN A 540 10.30 0.52 -20.01
C ASN A 540 10.06 -0.99 -20.18
N PHE A 541 9.48 -1.35 -21.31
CA PHE A 541 9.17 -2.72 -21.69
C PHE A 541 9.78 -2.98 -23.05
N VAL A 542 10.63 -4.00 -23.15
CA VAL A 542 11.41 -4.27 -24.36
C VAL A 542 11.16 -5.70 -24.82
N CYS A 543 10.62 -5.85 -26.02
CA CYS A 543 10.52 -7.15 -26.68
C CYS A 543 11.91 -7.58 -27.15
N LEU A 544 12.38 -8.75 -26.70
CA LEU A 544 13.62 -9.36 -27.11
C LEU A 544 13.37 -10.79 -27.60
N GLY A 545 14.25 -11.28 -28.47
CA GLY A 545 14.21 -12.66 -28.94
C GLY A 545 14.51 -12.83 -30.43
N TYR A 546 14.27 -14.05 -30.91
CA TYR A 546 14.54 -14.46 -32.27
C TYR A 546 13.43 -13.98 -33.22
N GLN A 547 13.83 -13.39 -34.35
CA GLN A 547 12.97 -13.20 -35.51
C GLN A 547 13.83 -13.30 -36.76
N GLY A 548 13.54 -14.26 -37.63
CA GLY A 548 14.40 -14.52 -38.79
C GLY A 548 13.96 -15.72 -39.63
N SER A 549 14.93 -16.41 -40.21
CA SER A 549 14.69 -17.54 -41.10
C SER A 549 13.91 -18.67 -40.41
N PRO A 550 12.92 -19.31 -41.08
CA PRO A 550 12.14 -20.39 -40.48
C PRO A 550 13.01 -21.49 -39.86
N GLN A 551 12.76 -21.78 -38.59
CA GLN A 551 13.31 -22.91 -37.85
C GLN A 551 12.32 -24.06 -37.87
N LYS A 552 12.82 -25.25 -37.55
CA LYS A 552 12.01 -26.46 -37.36
C LYS A 552 12.59 -27.22 -36.18
N ALA A 553 11.81 -27.39 -35.12
CA ALA A 553 12.21 -28.05 -33.89
C ALA A 553 11.01 -28.37 -32.99
N ARG A 554 11.19 -29.28 -32.04
CA ARG A 554 10.20 -29.58 -30.99
C ARG A 554 10.48 -28.82 -29.69
N TYR A 555 11.74 -28.66 -29.32
CA TYR A 555 12.16 -28.05 -28.06
C TYR A 555 12.80 -26.70 -28.30
N ILE A 556 12.47 -25.73 -27.44
CA ILE A 556 13.06 -24.39 -27.44
C ILE A 556 13.62 -24.13 -26.05
N ARG A 557 14.92 -23.84 -25.95
CA ARG A 557 15.58 -23.47 -24.70
C ARG A 557 15.91 -21.98 -24.69
N ILE A 558 15.50 -21.29 -23.63
CA ILE A 558 15.68 -19.87 -23.40
C ILE A 558 16.57 -19.71 -22.17
N GLN A 559 17.67 -18.98 -22.33
CA GLN A 559 18.61 -18.70 -21.25
C GLN A 559 18.86 -17.20 -21.16
N ALA A 560 18.75 -16.64 -19.95
CA ALA A 560 18.99 -15.22 -19.71
C ALA A 560 19.94 -15.02 -18.52
N LYS A 561 20.94 -14.14 -18.72
CA LYS A 561 21.92 -13.74 -17.72
C LYS A 561 21.55 -12.36 -17.19
N SER A 562 21.59 -12.14 -15.87
CA SER A 562 21.32 -10.83 -15.28
C SER A 562 22.53 -9.89 -15.40
N GLN A 563 22.31 -8.60 -15.18
CA GLN A 563 23.37 -7.56 -15.18
C GLN A 563 24.27 -7.57 -13.93
N GLY A 564 24.00 -8.47 -12.98
CA GLY A 564 24.67 -8.50 -11.69
C GLY A 564 24.02 -9.52 -10.74
N GLN A 565 24.74 -9.87 -9.68
CA GLN A 565 24.20 -10.71 -8.61
C GLN A 565 23.17 -9.91 -7.81
N GLY A 566 21.98 -10.50 -7.60
CA GLY A 566 20.86 -9.81 -6.95
C GLY A 566 20.02 -8.91 -7.87
N ASP A 567 20.49 -8.62 -9.09
CA ASP A 567 19.71 -7.90 -10.10
C ASP A 567 18.56 -8.78 -10.62
N TRP A 568 17.38 -8.19 -10.82
CA TRP A 568 16.20 -8.91 -11.29
C TRP A 568 16.09 -8.90 -12.81
N VAL A 569 15.70 -10.04 -13.38
CA VAL A 569 15.19 -10.16 -14.75
C VAL A 569 13.71 -10.56 -14.66
N PHE A 570 12.83 -9.79 -15.30
CA PHE A 570 11.41 -10.10 -15.39
C PHE A 570 11.03 -10.29 -16.85
N THR A 571 10.29 -11.36 -17.14
CA THR A 571 9.72 -11.64 -18.46
C THR A 571 8.26 -12.08 -18.33
N ASP A 572 7.49 -11.88 -19.39
CA ASP A 572 6.15 -12.41 -19.56
C ASP A 572 6.13 -13.55 -20.60
N GLU A 573 4.99 -13.76 -21.26
CA GLU A 573 4.71 -14.82 -22.22
C GLU A 573 5.80 -15.02 -23.29
N ILE A 574 6.21 -16.28 -23.51
CA ILE A 574 7.12 -16.67 -24.60
C ILE A 574 6.31 -16.98 -25.86
N ILE A 575 6.25 -16.03 -26.78
CA ILE A 575 5.46 -16.09 -28.00
C ILE A 575 6.27 -16.75 -29.12
N VAL A 576 5.73 -17.82 -29.71
CA VAL A 576 6.37 -18.62 -30.78
C VAL A 576 5.48 -18.65 -32.02
N ARG A 577 5.89 -18.00 -33.11
CA ARG A 577 5.12 -17.93 -34.37
C ARG A 577 5.97 -18.32 -35.56
#